data_AF-A0A3M1QLG7-F1
#
_entry.id   AF-A0A3M1QLG7-F1
#
_cell.length_a   1.000
_cell.length_b   1.000
_cell.length_c   1.000
_cell.angle_alpha   90.00
_cell.angle_beta   90.00
_cell.angle_gamma   90.00
#
_symmetry.space_group_name_H-M   'P 1'
#
loop_
_entity.id
_entity.type
_entity.pdbx_description
1 polymer ?
#
loop_
_entity_poly.entity_id
_entity_poly.type
_entity_poly.pdbx_seq_one_letter_code
_entity_poly.pdbx_strand_id
1 'polypeptide(L)'
;MTDDLQIIAALERELNIELRRYESLEAFVNLRRRKYAQGYVTNEDDAVVALALEQIDLEVIPHTIFQLANLTHLYLSANQLSALPPEVGQLANLTHLY
;
A
#
# COMPACT_ATOMS: atom_id res chain seq x y z
N MET A 1 13.57 -9.40 -10.79
CA MET A 1 12.51 -9.16 -9.80
C MET A 1 13.01 -8.09 -8.89
N THR A 2 12.33 -6.95 -8.85
CA THR A 2 12.60 -5.90 -7.86
C THR A 2 12.15 -6.43 -6.50
N ASP A 3 12.92 -6.16 -5.46
CA ASP A 3 12.60 -6.54 -4.09
C ASP A 3 11.48 -5.63 -3.56
N ASP A 4 10.33 -6.22 -3.18
CA ASP A 4 9.19 -5.46 -2.68
C ASP A 4 9.54 -4.65 -1.42
N LEU A 5 10.48 -5.11 -0.60
CA LEU A 5 10.95 -4.34 0.57
C LEU A 5 11.77 -3.11 0.16
N GLN A 6 12.49 -3.18 -0.96
CA GLN A 6 13.15 -1.99 -1.53
C GLN A 6 12.14 -0.99 -2.08
N ILE A 7 11.05 -1.49 -2.68
CA ILE A 7 9.94 -0.66 -3.16
C ILE A 7 9.27 0.06 -1.97
N ILE A 8 9.01 -0.65 -0.87
CA ILE A 8 8.49 -0.06 0.37
C ILE A 8 9.44 1.00 0.92
N ALA A 9 10.75 0.70 1.01
CA ALA A 9 11.72 1.69 1.50
C ALA A 9 11.84 2.92 0.60
N ALA A 10 11.65 2.78 -0.72
CA ALA A 10 11.59 3.90 -1.65
C ALA A 10 10.32 4.73 -1.43
N LEU A 11 9.17 4.08 -1.26
CA LEU A 11 7.88 4.70 -0.99
C LEU A 11 7.87 5.48 0.34
N GLU A 12 8.44 4.91 1.40
CA GLU A 12 8.61 5.57 2.70
C GLU A 12 9.41 6.87 2.58
N ARG A 13 10.50 6.85 1.79
CA ARG A 13 11.32 8.04 1.51
C ARG A 13 10.57 9.08 0.67
N GLU A 14 9.83 8.64 -0.35
CA GLU A 14 9.03 9.50 -1.22
C GLU A 14 7.94 10.24 -0.44
N LEU A 15 7.28 9.54 0.49
CA LEU A 15 6.18 10.07 1.28
C LEU A 15 6.62 10.68 2.62
N ASN A 16 7.90 10.54 3.00
CA ASN A 16 8.43 10.93 4.30
C ASN A 16 7.62 10.35 5.48
N ILE A 17 7.33 9.06 5.40
CA ILE A 17 6.60 8.29 6.42
C ILE A 17 7.33 6.99 6.75
N GLU A 18 6.93 6.35 7.85
CA GLU A 18 7.31 4.97 8.16
C GLU A 18 6.06 4.07 8.06
N LEU A 19 6.21 2.96 7.37
CA LEU A 19 5.17 1.96 7.15
C LEU A 19 5.39 0.78 8.07
N ARG A 20 4.36 0.46 8.85
CA ARG A 20 4.40 -0.71 9.72
C ARG A 20 4.20 -1.99 8.91
N ARG A 21 5.10 -2.96 9.08
CA ARG A 21 4.86 -4.35 8.65
C ARG A 21 3.91 -5.04 9.63
N TYR A 22 2.88 -5.67 9.09
CA TYR A 22 1.90 -6.45 9.85
C TYR A 22 2.06 -7.94 9.58
N GLU A 23 1.71 -8.74 10.59
CA GLU A 23 1.89 -10.19 10.59
C GLU A 23 0.88 -10.92 9.70
N SER A 24 -0.30 -10.32 9.45
CA SER A 24 -1.34 -10.92 8.61
C SER A 24 -2.33 -9.90 8.08
N LEU A 25 -3.05 -10.28 7.02
CA LEU A 25 -4.15 -9.48 6.46
C LEU A 25 -5.30 -9.30 7.47
N GLU A 26 -5.56 -10.29 8.33
CA GLU A 26 -6.56 -10.16 9.39
C GLU A 26 -6.15 -9.08 10.40
N ALA A 27 -4.89 -9.08 10.84
CA ALA A 27 -4.36 -8.04 11.70
C ALA A 27 -4.43 -6.66 11.02
N PHE A 28 -4.20 -6.62 9.72
CA PHE A 28 -4.24 -5.42 8.90
C PHE A 28 -5.64 -4.81 8.76
N VAL A 29 -6.64 -5.62 8.40
CA VAL A 29 -8.03 -5.16 8.17
C VAL A 29 -8.74 -4.77 9.47
N ASN A 30 -8.40 -5.42 10.59
CA ASN A 30 -9.02 -5.14 11.90
C ASN A 30 -8.58 -3.80 12.52
N LEU A 31 -7.70 -3.03 11.87
CA LEU A 31 -7.14 -1.77 12.40
C LEU A 31 -7.95 -0.51 12.11
N ARG A 32 -9.15 -0.61 11.53
CA ARG A 32 -10.11 0.53 11.40
C ARG A 32 -10.41 1.28 12.72
N ARG A 33 -9.89 0.81 13.86
CA ARG A 33 -9.99 1.43 15.19
C ARG A 33 -8.67 1.98 15.76
N ARG A 34 -7.52 1.84 15.09
CA ARG A 34 -6.22 2.26 15.64
C ARG A 34 -5.58 3.37 14.80
N LYS A 35 -4.98 4.33 15.52
CA LYS A 35 -4.38 5.60 15.07
C LYS A 35 -3.17 5.48 14.12
N TYR A 36 -2.92 4.30 13.53
CA TYR A 36 -1.79 4.02 12.63
C TYR A 36 -2.31 3.19 11.45
N ALA A 37 -2.94 3.86 10.49
CA ALA A 37 -3.62 3.22 9.35
C ALA A 37 -2.67 2.95 8.16
N GLN A 38 -1.38 3.28 8.29
CA GLN A 38 -0.39 3.11 7.24
C GLN A 38 0.54 1.94 7.50
N GLY A 39 0.71 1.08 6.51
CA GLY A 39 1.57 -0.09 6.59
C GLY A 39 1.27 -1.12 5.52
N TYR A 40 1.89 -2.29 5.65
CA TYR A 40 1.81 -3.34 4.64
C TYR A 40 1.85 -4.75 5.26
N VAL A 41 1.43 -5.73 4.47
CA VAL A 41 1.52 -7.17 4.78
C VAL A 41 2.28 -7.84 3.65
N THR A 42 3.15 -8.77 4.00
CA THR A 42 3.78 -9.67 3.02
C THR A 42 3.23 -11.09 3.12
N ASN A 43 3.38 -11.86 2.06
CA ASN A 43 3.21 -13.32 2.12
C ASN A 43 4.51 -14.01 2.60
N GLU A 44 4.55 -15.35 2.50
CA GLU A 44 5.71 -16.18 2.88
C GLU A 44 6.95 -15.94 2.02
N ASP A 45 6.78 -15.40 0.80
CA ASP A 45 7.86 -15.06 -0.14
C ASP A 45 8.34 -13.61 0.01
N ASP A 46 7.99 -12.94 1.12
CA ASP A 46 8.23 -11.51 1.38
C ASP A 46 7.59 -10.56 0.33
N ALA A 47 6.71 -11.06 -0.54
CA ALA A 47 6.00 -10.23 -1.50
C ALA A 47 4.88 -9.45 -0.81
N VAL A 48 4.77 -8.15 -1.09
CA VAL A 48 3.75 -7.27 -0.52
C VAL A 48 2.41 -7.57 -1.16
N VAL A 49 1.46 -8.01 -0.35
CA VAL A 49 0.11 -8.40 -0.78
C VAL A 49 -0.96 -7.40 -0.37
N ALA A 50 -0.68 -6.57 0.63
CA ALA A 50 -1.58 -5.50 1.06
C ALA A 50 -0.80 -4.26 1.46
N LEU A 51 -1.31 -3.09 1.08
CA LEU A 51 -0.74 -1.78 1.39
C LEU A 51 -1.86 -0.81 1.78
N ALA A 52 -1.63 -0.06 2.85
CA ALA A 52 -2.55 0.95 3.36
C ALA A 52 -1.77 2.24 3.54
N LEU A 53 -2.33 3.30 2.99
CA LEU A 53 -1.81 4.66 3.00
C LEU A 53 -3.00 5.59 3.28
N GLU A 54 -3.79 5.29 4.30
CA GLU A 54 -4.97 6.09 4.65
C GLU A 54 -4.56 7.30 5.51
N GLN A 55 -5.25 8.43 5.32
CA GLN A 55 -5.09 9.63 6.16
C GLN A 55 -3.68 10.25 6.16
N ILE A 56 -3.03 10.29 5.00
CA ILE A 56 -1.72 10.94 4.83
C ILE A 56 -1.72 12.06 3.80
N ASP A 57 -2.90 12.64 3.55
CA ASP A 57 -3.10 13.78 2.66
C ASP A 57 -2.52 13.55 1.24
N LEU A 58 -2.55 12.31 0.75
CA LEU A 58 -2.09 11.99 -0.60
C LEU A 58 -2.92 12.77 -1.64
N GLU A 59 -2.27 13.60 -2.44
CA GLU A 59 -2.90 14.27 -3.60
C GLU A 59 -2.80 13.44 -4.88
N VAL A 60 -1.74 12.64 -4.99
CA VAL A 60 -1.46 11.73 -6.11
C VAL A 60 -0.94 10.40 -5.59
N ILE A 61 -1.22 9.32 -6.31
CA ILE A 61 -0.70 7.99 -5.99
C ILE A 61 0.74 7.88 -6.50
N PRO A 62 1.73 7.59 -5.63
CA PRO A 62 3.11 7.33 -6.04
C PRO A 62 3.19 6.21 -7.07
N HIS A 63 3.90 6.48 -8.16
CA HIS A 63 4.14 5.49 -9.22
C HIS A 63 4.84 4.22 -8.71
N THR A 64 5.62 4.35 -7.63
CA THR A 64 6.32 3.29 -6.92
C THR A 64 5.38 2.14 -6.50
N ILE A 65 4.12 2.43 -6.17
CA ILE A 65 3.12 1.43 -5.76
C ILE A 65 2.80 0.46 -6.91
N PHE A 66 2.83 0.91 -8.16
CA PHE A 66 2.50 0.09 -9.33
C PHE A 66 3.54 -0.99 -9.65
N GLN A 67 4.70 -0.96 -8.97
CA GLN A 67 5.72 -2.00 -9.09
C GLN A 67 5.42 -3.22 -8.20
N LEU A 68 4.48 -3.12 -7.25
CA LEU A 68 4.08 -4.20 -6.35
C LEU A 68 3.18 -5.21 -7.09
N ALA A 69 3.80 -6.10 -7.87
CA ALA A 69 3.08 -7.01 -8.77
C ALA A 69 2.13 -7.98 -8.08
N ASN A 70 2.37 -8.30 -6.80
CA ASN A 70 1.54 -9.22 -6.01
C ASN A 70 0.49 -8.51 -5.14
N LEU A 71 0.34 -7.18 -5.28
CA LEU A 71 -0.59 -6.41 -4.47
C LEU A 71 -2.03 -6.84 -4.76
N THR A 72 -2.74 -7.28 -3.73
CA THR A 72 -4.14 -7.72 -3.81
C THR A 72 -5.11 -6.74 -3.15
N HIS A 73 -4.63 -5.99 -2.15
CA HIS A 73 -5.40 -4.99 -1.41
C HIS A 73 -4.66 -3.65 -1.34
N LEU A 74 -5.34 -2.58 -1.72
CA LEU A 74 -4.84 -1.21 -1.63
C LEU A 74 -5.87 -0.32 -0.92
N TYR A 75 -5.47 0.28 0.20
CA TYR A 75 -6.32 1.19 0.99
C TYR A 75 -5.76 2.62 0.91
N LEU A 76 -6.53 3.51 0.31
CA LEU A 76 -6.21 4.93 0.04
C LEU A 76 -7.31 5.87 0.56
N SER A 77 -8.27 5.34 1.32
CA SER A 77 -9.34 6.10 1.95
C SER A 77 -8.82 7.29 2.79
N ALA A 78 -9.64 8.34 2.85
CA ALA A 78 -9.35 9.56 3.59
C ALA A 78 -8.04 10.27 3.19
N ASN A 79 -7.72 10.27 1.89
CA ASN A 79 -6.71 11.14 1.27
C ASN A 79 -7.37 12.26 0.45
N GLN A 80 -6.56 13.10 -0.20
CA GLN A 80 -7.00 14.20 -1.08
C GLN A 80 -6.95 13.82 -2.57
N LEU A 81 -6.99 12.51 -2.87
CA LEU A 81 -6.93 12.00 -4.24
C LEU A 81 -8.14 12.49 -5.04
N SER A 82 -7.90 13.19 -6.13
CA SER A 82 -8.94 13.66 -7.04
C SER A 82 -9.33 12.62 -8.10
N ALA A 83 -8.41 11.72 -8.43
CA ALA A 83 -8.59 10.67 -9.43
C ALA A 83 -7.64 9.50 -9.16
N LEU A 84 -7.99 8.33 -9.71
CA LEU A 84 -7.07 7.22 -9.83
C LEU A 84 -6.35 7.31 -11.19
N PRO A 85 -5.02 7.18 -11.22
CA PRO A 85 -4.27 7.20 -12.47
C PRO A 85 -4.47 5.87 -13.23
N PRO A 86 -4.42 5.86 -14.58
CA PRO A 86 -4.65 4.66 -15.39
C PRO A 86 -3.67 3.51 -15.08
N GLU A 87 -2.50 3.83 -14.54
CA GLU A 87 -1.47 2.90 -14.07
C GLU A 87 -1.97 1.94 -12.99
N VAL A 88 -3.09 2.25 -12.31
CA VAL A 88 -3.73 1.28 -11.39
C VAL A 88 -4.06 -0.04 -12.09
N GLY A 89 -4.29 -0.02 -13.41
CA GLY A 89 -4.51 -1.22 -14.23
C GLY A 89 -3.26 -2.10 -14.39
N GLN A 90 -2.07 -1.65 -14.01
CA GLN A 90 -0.85 -2.45 -13.98
C GLN A 90 -0.82 -3.43 -12.79
N LEU A 91 -1.60 -3.14 -11.73
CA LEU A 91 -1.75 -4.00 -10.57
C LEU A 91 -2.68 -5.18 -10.90
N ALA A 92 -2.20 -6.11 -11.72
CA ALA A 92 -3.00 -7.19 -12.29
C ALA A 92 -3.64 -8.14 -11.25
N ASN A 93 -3.07 -8.20 -10.04
CA ASN A 93 -3.57 -9.01 -8.92
C ASN A 93 -4.47 -8.24 -7.94
N LEU A 94 -4.70 -6.94 -8.18
CA LEU A 94 -5.51 -6.11 -7.28
C LEU A 94 -6.98 -6.55 -7.35
N THR A 95 -7.51 -6.95 -6.20
CA THR A 95 -8.91 -7.40 -6.07
C THR A 95 -9.72 -6.45 -5.19
N HIS A 96 -9.05 -5.70 -4.31
CA HIS A 96 -9.67 -4.79 -3.38
C HIS A 96 -9.00 -3.43 -3.42
N LEU A 97 -9.79 -2.39 -3.69
CA LEU A 97 -9.38 -0.99 -3.67
C LEU A 97 -10.40 -0.19 -2.84
N TYR A 98 -9.92 0.49 -1.80
CA TYR A 98 -10.74 1.23 -0.84
C TYR A 98 -10.22 2.63 -0.59
#